data_AF-A0A397BTM7-F1
#
_entry.id   AF-A0A397BTM7-F1
#
_cell.length_a   1.000
_cell.length_b   1.000
_cell.length_c   1.000
_cell.angle_alpha   90.00
_cell.angle_beta   90.00
_cell.angle_gamma   90.00
#
_symmetry.space_group_name_H-M   'P 1'
#
loop_
_entity.id
_entity.type
_entity.pdbx_description
1 polymer ?
#
loop_
_entity_poly.entity_id
_entity_poly.type
_entity_poly.pdbx_seq_one_letter_code
_entity_poly.pdbx_strand_id
1 'polypeptide(L)'
;AQEPPQPAGIHASVPFAAAPSVSKVDKKMKKKKKVIPPPPSSSTLPGDANTIEPAVAPPNQKPPPPLEIEAKLKPATKPRHRSNVPSAASTPTLANTTRSLVHDTLGQQLPSSPPHGGSRGGPHDDLNNAIAIPKKTKSRTDYAKKYTPEYEPHLACEDVVRGLCDGSLVSGVLRVNKHNRMDAYVTIPGLDRDLFIDGLSRQNRALDGDTVVLVVLPQTKWRTKSSSLATSTATSSPACISSDAETLAALWNPLVQPSQPPAASPSSARHEADVGSGIDRLQVHVDAVQSHLKAGQKAQPTASVVHILERADVSYVGVVRVTKHATLFDALDKRLPRGMRIHNMPPEYHRNPHLFATTMLCLVKLDQWAVHYKSPTGVLVQVLGPASQVDSDLLALLTTNSLLRHLEPFSPEIAASLPVAAEWTIPQSELDRRRDLRGWTVFSIDPSTARDLDDAMSIRRLPDDDTFEVGVHIADVSHFIVPGSALDVEAQARCTSVYFVNQVLPMLPRVLCEQLCSLNASVLWHMRKDGTMVADAPIWFGKTIIRSCCQLDYATAQLLLDSSTTHDIAWYQ
;
A
#
# COMPACT_ATOMS: atom_id res chain seq x y z
N ALA A 1 73.02 0.21 -19.73
CA ALA A 1 72.13 1.39 -19.66
C ALA A 1 70.74 0.91 -20.09
N GLN A 2 69.95 0.34 -19.18
CA GLN A 2 69.14 0.96 -18.10
C GLN A 2 67.77 1.44 -18.61
N GLU A 3 66.73 0.66 -18.25
CA GLU A 3 65.35 1.14 -18.03
C GLU A 3 65.31 2.30 -17.03
N PRO A 4 64.22 3.09 -17.04
CA PRO A 4 63.37 3.17 -15.84
C PRO A 4 61.87 3.48 -16.15
N PRO A 5 60.96 3.66 -15.14
CA PRO A 5 60.66 2.78 -14.01
C PRO A 5 59.13 2.57 -13.76
N GLN A 6 58.80 1.63 -12.87
CA GLN A 6 57.46 1.34 -12.33
C GLN A 6 56.86 2.49 -11.47
N PRO A 7 55.52 2.58 -11.33
CA PRO A 7 54.88 3.44 -10.33
C PRO A 7 54.75 2.76 -8.95
N ALA A 8 54.94 3.59 -7.93
CA ALA A 8 55.08 3.25 -6.51
C ALA A 8 53.81 2.71 -5.85
N GLY A 9 53.99 1.70 -4.99
CA GLY A 9 52.99 1.25 -4.04
C GLY A 9 52.88 2.19 -2.83
N ILE A 10 51.65 2.39 -2.36
CA ILE A 10 51.35 2.87 -1.01
C ILE A 10 50.53 1.79 -0.33
N HIS A 11 51.13 1.19 0.69
CA HIS A 11 50.52 0.27 1.64
C HIS A 11 49.47 1.00 2.48
N ALA A 12 48.24 0.48 2.51
CA ALA A 12 47.28 0.75 3.57
C ALA A 12 46.91 -0.56 4.27
N SER A 13 47.39 -0.70 5.50
CA SER A 13 47.19 -1.82 6.41
C SER A 13 45.74 -1.84 6.92
N VAL A 14 45.02 -2.94 6.71
CA VAL A 14 43.69 -3.17 7.31
C VAL A 14 43.85 -4.10 8.52
N PRO A 15 43.36 -3.73 9.72
CA PRO A 15 43.50 -4.57 10.92
C PRO A 15 42.53 -5.76 10.91
N PHE A 16 43.07 -6.95 11.15
CA PHE A 16 42.36 -8.20 11.38
C PHE A 16 41.59 -8.15 12.72
N ALA A 17 40.27 -8.35 12.68
CA ALA A 17 39.47 -8.56 13.89
C ALA A 17 39.52 -10.03 14.31
N ALA A 18 39.90 -10.26 15.56
CA ALA A 18 40.08 -11.57 16.18
C ALA A 18 38.73 -12.25 16.52
N ALA A 19 38.64 -13.54 16.22
CA ALA A 19 37.56 -14.42 16.69
C ALA A 19 37.69 -14.71 18.20
N PRO A 20 36.59 -14.74 18.98
CA PRO A 20 36.66 -15.11 20.38
C PRO A 20 36.74 -16.62 20.57
N SER A 21 37.60 -17.01 21.51
CA SER A 21 38.02 -18.36 21.85
C SER A 21 37.00 -19.12 22.71
N VAL A 22 36.97 -20.43 22.48
CA VAL A 22 36.19 -21.43 23.20
C VAL A 22 36.81 -21.69 24.58
N SER A 23 36.07 -21.42 25.65
CA SER A 23 36.46 -21.80 27.02
C SER A 23 35.85 -23.15 27.42
N LYS A 24 36.71 -24.13 27.69
CA LYS A 24 36.37 -25.39 28.38
C LYS A 24 36.16 -25.13 29.87
N VAL A 25 35.06 -25.64 30.44
CA VAL A 25 34.95 -25.93 31.87
C VAL A 25 34.22 -27.26 32.06
N ASP A 26 34.96 -28.24 32.60
CA ASP A 26 34.43 -29.48 33.16
C ASP A 26 33.69 -29.20 34.49
N LYS A 27 32.52 -29.85 34.70
CA LYS A 27 32.23 -30.64 35.93
C LYS A 27 30.85 -31.31 35.93
N LYS A 28 30.92 -32.63 36.16
CA LYS A 28 30.07 -33.52 36.99
C LYS A 28 28.67 -33.95 36.51
N MET A 29 28.61 -35.27 36.26
CA MET A 29 27.44 -36.16 36.27
C MET A 29 26.46 -35.96 37.43
N LYS A 30 25.15 -36.15 37.16
CA LYS A 30 24.32 -37.19 37.81
C LYS A 30 23.00 -37.48 37.04
N LYS A 31 22.69 -38.78 36.99
CA LYS A 31 21.66 -39.55 36.27
C LYS A 31 20.19 -39.15 36.55
N LYS A 32 19.28 -39.37 35.57
CA LYS A 32 18.35 -40.54 35.52
C LYS A 32 17.29 -40.48 34.38
N LYS A 33 17.38 -41.48 33.49
CA LYS A 33 16.36 -42.34 32.84
C LYS A 33 14.94 -41.80 32.52
N LYS A 34 14.56 -41.96 31.24
CA LYS A 34 13.48 -42.89 30.81
C LYS A 34 13.72 -43.35 29.37
N VAL A 35 13.28 -44.57 29.06
CA VAL A 35 13.66 -45.43 27.90
C VAL A 35 12.37 -45.84 27.14
N ILE A 36 12.56 -46.38 25.91
CA ILE A 36 11.74 -47.39 25.16
C ILE A 36 10.98 -46.80 23.94
N PRO A 37 10.89 -47.45 22.74
CA PRO A 37 11.82 -48.29 21.93
C PRO A 37 11.76 -47.99 20.39
N PRO A 38 12.50 -48.70 19.50
CA PRO A 38 12.35 -48.63 18.04
C PRO A 38 11.54 -49.81 17.43
N PRO A 39 10.97 -49.67 16.22
CA PRO A 39 10.45 -50.80 15.44
C PRO A 39 11.49 -51.38 14.45
N PRO A 40 11.24 -52.59 13.90
CA PRO A 40 12.30 -53.58 13.62
C PRO A 40 12.79 -53.61 12.17
N SER A 41 14.02 -54.13 12.03
CA SER A 41 14.67 -54.55 10.78
C SER A 41 14.32 -55.99 10.40
N SER A 42 14.19 -56.27 9.10
CA SER A 42 14.36 -57.62 8.55
C SER A 42 15.13 -57.59 7.23
N SER A 43 16.20 -58.36 7.22
CA SER A 43 17.17 -58.61 6.15
C SER A 43 16.71 -59.67 5.14
N THR A 44 17.13 -59.58 3.87
CA THR A 44 17.75 -60.70 3.11
C THR A 44 18.23 -60.25 1.71
N LEU A 45 19.49 -60.56 1.39
CA LEU A 45 20.07 -60.80 0.04
C LEU A 45 20.22 -62.33 -0.11
N PRO A 46 20.59 -62.96 -1.27
CA PRO A 46 21.27 -62.43 -2.47
C PRO A 46 20.80 -63.00 -3.84
N GLY A 47 21.41 -62.56 -4.96
CA GLY A 47 21.42 -63.34 -6.21
C GLY A 47 21.71 -62.54 -7.50
N ASP A 48 22.86 -62.82 -8.13
CA ASP A 48 23.34 -62.32 -9.42
C ASP A 48 22.46 -62.71 -10.63
N ALA A 49 22.43 -61.87 -11.67
CA ALA A 49 22.82 -62.20 -13.07
C ALA A 49 22.21 -61.25 -14.12
N ASN A 50 23.06 -60.82 -15.05
CA ASN A 50 22.76 -60.17 -16.33
C ASN A 50 21.63 -60.85 -17.12
N THR A 51 20.85 -60.08 -17.91
CA THR A 51 20.72 -60.19 -19.39
C THR A 51 19.75 -59.13 -19.91
N ILE A 52 20.13 -58.46 -21.00
CA ILE A 52 19.36 -57.48 -21.79
C ILE A 52 18.45 -58.24 -22.77
N GLU A 53 17.17 -57.86 -22.89
CA GLU A 53 16.40 -57.90 -24.15
C GLU A 53 15.11 -57.04 -24.07
N PRO A 54 14.65 -56.42 -25.18
CA PRO A 54 13.60 -55.40 -25.16
C PRO A 54 12.19 -55.99 -25.34
N ALA A 55 11.24 -55.57 -24.51
CA ALA A 55 9.84 -55.99 -24.62
C ALA A 55 8.98 -55.00 -25.42
N VAL A 56 8.34 -55.57 -26.43
CA VAL A 56 7.33 -55.06 -27.35
C VAL A 56 6.11 -54.47 -26.63
N ALA A 57 5.57 -53.35 -27.14
CA ALA A 57 4.32 -52.74 -26.70
C ALA A 57 3.07 -53.52 -27.17
N PRO A 58 2.02 -53.63 -26.33
CA PRO A 58 0.65 -53.86 -26.79
C PRO A 58 -0.33 -52.73 -26.38
N PRO A 59 -1.55 -52.69 -26.97
CA PRO A 59 -2.27 -51.46 -27.30
C PRO A 59 -3.40 -51.05 -26.34
N ASN A 60 -3.82 -49.79 -26.51
CA ASN A 60 -5.07 -49.13 -26.09
C ASN A 60 -6.18 -50.02 -25.47
N GLN A 61 -6.55 -49.71 -24.22
CA GLN A 61 -7.84 -50.09 -23.63
C GLN A 61 -8.51 -48.85 -23.00
N LYS A 62 -9.80 -48.65 -23.36
CA LYS A 62 -10.70 -47.62 -22.80
C LYS A 62 -10.98 -47.85 -21.31
N PRO A 63 -11.20 -46.80 -20.51
CA PRO A 63 -11.57 -46.94 -19.10
C PRO A 63 -13.07 -47.28 -18.92
N PRO A 64 -13.45 -48.04 -17.87
CA PRO A 64 -14.84 -48.37 -17.54
C PRO A 64 -15.54 -47.30 -16.68
N PRO A 65 -16.89 -47.26 -16.62
CA PRO A 65 -17.65 -46.23 -15.91
C PRO A 65 -17.78 -46.52 -14.39
N PRO A 66 -18.04 -45.49 -13.56
CA PRO A 66 -18.10 -45.66 -12.10
C PRO A 66 -19.47 -46.16 -11.58
N LEU A 67 -19.39 -46.94 -10.50
CA LEU A 67 -20.47 -47.64 -9.80
C LEU A 67 -21.15 -46.75 -8.74
N GLU A 68 -22.49 -46.75 -8.72
CA GLU A 68 -23.34 -46.23 -7.63
C GLU A 68 -23.59 -47.32 -6.58
N ILE A 69 -23.57 -46.95 -5.29
CA ILE A 69 -23.97 -47.81 -4.17
C ILE A 69 -25.09 -47.12 -3.38
N GLU A 70 -26.32 -47.65 -3.52
CA GLU A 70 -27.44 -47.38 -2.61
C GLU A 70 -27.37 -48.30 -1.37
N ALA A 71 -27.71 -47.77 -0.20
CA ALA A 71 -28.06 -48.58 0.97
C ALA A 71 -29.38 -48.11 1.58
N LYS A 72 -30.39 -48.99 1.54
CA LYS A 72 -31.70 -48.89 2.19
C LYS A 72 -31.63 -49.36 3.65
N LEU A 73 -32.37 -48.71 4.55
CA LEU A 73 -33.08 -49.40 5.65
C LEU A 73 -34.24 -48.56 6.23
N LYS A 74 -35.30 -49.29 6.61
CA LYS A 74 -36.69 -48.88 6.92
C LYS A 74 -36.96 -48.82 8.46
N PRO A 75 -38.16 -48.38 8.93
CA PRO A 75 -38.33 -47.51 10.10
C PRO A 75 -39.02 -48.14 11.33
N ALA A 76 -39.00 -47.46 12.49
CA ALA A 76 -40.07 -47.55 13.50
C ALA A 76 -40.09 -46.39 14.55
N THR A 77 -41.25 -45.71 14.62
CA THR A 77 -42.01 -45.18 15.79
C THR A 77 -41.51 -44.05 16.72
N LYS A 78 -42.43 -43.07 16.93
CA LYS A 78 -42.38 -41.79 17.69
C LYS A 78 -42.38 -41.97 19.23
N PRO A 79 -42.06 -40.92 20.03
CA PRO A 79 -43.13 -40.00 20.49
C PRO A 79 -42.79 -38.49 20.41
N ARG A 80 -43.84 -37.70 20.61
CA ARG A 80 -44.04 -36.25 20.42
C ARG A 80 -43.21 -35.37 21.39
N HIS A 81 -42.73 -34.22 20.94
CA HIS A 81 -43.23 -32.89 21.35
C HIS A 81 -42.58 -31.73 20.56
N ARG A 82 -43.35 -30.65 20.43
CA ARG A 82 -43.22 -29.47 19.56
C ARG A 82 -42.02 -28.56 19.89
N SER A 83 -41.35 -28.03 18.86
CA SER A 83 -41.32 -26.59 18.54
C SER A 83 -40.48 -26.33 17.29
N ASN A 84 -41.00 -25.46 16.42
CA ASN A 84 -40.56 -25.26 15.04
C ASN A 84 -39.29 -24.39 14.95
N VAL A 85 -38.29 -24.91 14.25
CA VAL A 85 -37.24 -24.15 13.55
C VAL A 85 -37.11 -24.77 12.17
N PRO A 86 -37.23 -24.04 11.05
CA PRO A 86 -36.70 -24.50 9.78
C PRO A 86 -35.26 -24.04 9.64
N SER A 87 -34.39 -25.03 9.45
CA SER A 87 -33.03 -24.93 8.97
C SER A 87 -32.97 -24.51 7.50
N ALA A 88 -31.84 -23.90 7.18
CA ALA A 88 -31.25 -23.51 5.92
C ALA A 88 -31.69 -24.26 4.64
N ALA A 89 -31.71 -23.49 3.55
CA ALA A 89 -31.39 -23.96 2.22
C ALA A 89 -30.45 -22.96 1.52
N SER A 90 -29.33 -23.50 1.03
CA SER A 90 -28.62 -23.10 -0.20
C SER A 90 -27.79 -21.81 -0.20
N THR A 91 -26.47 -22.01 -0.18
CA THR A 91 -25.44 -21.11 -0.67
C THR A 91 -25.62 -20.80 -2.16
N PRO A 92 -25.66 -19.52 -2.58
CA PRO A 92 -25.36 -19.12 -3.93
C PRO A 92 -23.97 -18.49 -4.02
N THR A 93 -23.17 -19.01 -4.95
CA THR A 93 -21.94 -18.44 -5.49
C THR A 93 -22.26 -17.07 -6.10
N LEU A 94 -21.58 -16.00 -5.67
CA LEU A 94 -21.75 -14.66 -6.23
C LEU A 94 -20.96 -14.51 -7.54
N ALA A 95 -21.61 -14.89 -8.64
CA ALA A 95 -21.53 -14.15 -9.88
C ALA A 95 -22.88 -13.44 -10.06
N ASN A 96 -22.84 -12.18 -10.49
CA ASN A 96 -24.00 -11.31 -10.83
C ASN A 96 -24.77 -10.68 -9.66
N THR A 97 -24.25 -9.61 -9.05
CA THR A 97 -25.08 -8.46 -8.62
C THR A 97 -24.27 -7.16 -8.61
N THR A 98 -23.83 -6.72 -9.78
CA THR A 98 -23.38 -5.32 -10.01
C THR A 98 -23.82 -4.91 -11.40
N ARG A 99 -25.14 -4.80 -11.59
CA ARG A 99 -25.71 -4.12 -12.74
C ARG A 99 -27.01 -3.44 -12.34
N SER A 100 -26.90 -2.22 -11.84
CA SER A 100 -27.80 -1.09 -12.09
C SER A 100 -27.38 0.06 -11.17
N LEU A 101 -27.44 1.29 -11.69
CA LEU A 101 -27.20 2.58 -11.00
C LEU A 101 -25.79 3.18 -11.07
N VAL A 102 -25.19 3.19 -12.27
CA VAL A 102 -24.17 4.21 -12.63
C VAL A 102 -24.32 4.62 -14.10
N HIS A 103 -25.50 5.09 -14.48
CA HIS A 103 -25.71 5.86 -15.71
C HIS A 103 -26.95 6.73 -15.46
N ASP A 104 -26.72 7.97 -15.03
CA ASP A 104 -27.52 9.17 -15.35
C ASP A 104 -27.13 10.31 -14.40
N THR A 105 -26.03 11.02 -14.70
CA THR A 105 -25.92 12.44 -14.34
C THR A 105 -24.85 13.13 -15.19
N LEU A 106 -25.11 13.32 -16.49
CA LEU A 106 -24.45 14.37 -17.26
C LEU A 106 -25.49 15.04 -18.15
N GLY A 107 -25.75 16.30 -17.86
CA GLY A 107 -26.55 17.19 -18.71
C GLY A 107 -27.85 17.66 -18.08
N GLN A 108 -27.82 18.78 -17.35
CA GLN A 108 -28.91 19.75 -17.43
C GLN A 108 -28.42 21.16 -17.07
N GLN A 109 -28.68 22.06 -18.03
CA GLN A 109 -28.37 23.48 -18.02
C GLN A 109 -29.15 24.22 -16.93
N LEU A 110 -28.49 25.23 -16.34
CA LEU A 110 -29.10 26.25 -15.47
C LEU A 110 -30.20 27.01 -16.22
N PRO A 111 -31.41 27.18 -15.66
CA PRO A 111 -32.38 28.12 -16.19
C PRO A 111 -32.17 29.54 -15.64
N SER A 112 -32.20 30.47 -16.57
CA SER A 112 -32.15 31.93 -16.48
C SER A 112 -33.27 32.57 -15.66
N SER A 113 -32.95 33.70 -15.03
CA SER A 113 -33.85 34.61 -14.30
C SER A 113 -34.96 35.22 -15.18
N PRO A 114 -36.14 35.56 -14.62
CA PRO A 114 -37.10 36.44 -15.28
C PRO A 114 -37.04 37.92 -14.77
N PRO A 115 -37.55 38.90 -15.54
CA PRO A 115 -37.29 40.33 -15.35
C PRO A 115 -38.52 41.16 -14.88
N HIS A 116 -38.28 42.48 -14.74
CA HIS A 116 -39.21 43.63 -14.56
C HIS A 116 -39.64 43.97 -13.12
N GLY A 117 -39.71 45.22 -12.64
CA GLY A 117 -39.56 46.56 -13.21
C GLY A 117 -40.36 47.57 -12.35
N GLY A 118 -39.92 48.84 -12.25
CA GLY A 118 -40.81 49.99 -11.96
C GLY A 118 -40.79 50.64 -10.57
N SER A 119 -40.39 51.92 -10.53
CA SER A 119 -40.51 52.89 -9.43
C SER A 119 -41.93 53.45 -9.21
N ARG A 120 -42.24 53.87 -7.97
CA ARG A 120 -43.09 55.00 -7.49
C ARG A 120 -43.25 54.81 -5.95
N GLY A 121 -42.90 55.72 -5.04
CA GLY A 121 -43.46 57.06 -4.74
C GLY A 121 -44.17 57.00 -3.36
N GLY A 122 -43.74 57.81 -2.36
CA GLY A 122 -44.34 57.90 -0.99
C GLY A 122 -45.73 58.59 -0.96
N PRO A 123 -46.29 59.06 0.20
CA PRO A 123 -45.64 59.42 1.49
C PRO A 123 -46.39 59.06 2.81
N HIS A 124 -45.73 59.34 3.95
CA HIS A 124 -46.17 59.76 5.31
C HIS A 124 -47.57 59.40 5.88
N ASP A 125 -47.62 58.84 7.10
CA ASP A 125 -48.07 59.57 8.31
C ASP A 125 -47.92 58.79 9.64
N ASP A 126 -47.71 59.58 10.69
CA ASP A 126 -47.36 59.27 12.09
C ASP A 126 -48.47 58.61 12.93
N LEU A 127 -48.11 57.90 14.01
CA LEU A 127 -48.51 58.30 15.38
C LEU A 127 -47.87 57.44 16.49
N ASN A 128 -47.17 58.14 17.38
CA ASN A 128 -46.65 57.75 18.69
C ASN A 128 -47.76 57.34 19.69
N ASN A 129 -47.45 56.42 20.62
CA ASN A 129 -47.66 56.73 22.05
C ASN A 129 -46.81 55.90 23.04
N ALA A 130 -46.02 56.66 23.83
CA ALA A 130 -45.69 56.56 25.25
C ALA A 130 -45.05 55.31 25.91
N ILE A 131 -43.74 55.44 26.16
CA ILE A 131 -43.04 55.48 27.48
C ILE A 131 -43.30 54.35 28.51
N ALA A 132 -42.26 53.56 28.80
CA ALA A 132 -41.68 53.41 30.14
C ALA A 132 -40.27 52.76 30.09
N ILE A 133 -39.28 53.48 30.63
CA ILE A 133 -37.87 53.08 30.79
C ILE A 133 -37.72 52.32 32.13
N PRO A 134 -36.83 51.32 32.20
CA PRO A 134 -35.84 51.35 33.28
C PRO A 134 -34.41 51.26 32.75
N LYS A 135 -33.61 52.22 33.23
CA LYS A 135 -32.17 52.37 33.03
C LYS A 135 -31.43 51.23 33.73
N LYS A 136 -30.61 50.48 32.99
CA LYS A 136 -29.27 50.04 33.43
C LYS A 136 -28.34 50.02 32.23
N THR A 137 -27.57 51.09 32.09
CA THR A 137 -26.41 51.21 31.20
C THR A 137 -25.39 50.14 31.56
N LYS A 138 -25.33 49.05 30.79
CA LYS A 138 -24.15 48.19 30.73
C LYS A 138 -23.12 48.89 29.84
N SER A 139 -21.89 48.97 30.31
CA SER A 139 -20.80 49.61 29.61
C SER A 139 -20.56 48.95 28.25
N ARG A 140 -20.12 49.75 27.30
CA ARG A 140 -19.75 49.40 25.92
C ARG A 140 -18.54 48.44 25.82
N THR A 141 -18.11 47.86 26.94
CA THR A 141 -16.96 46.96 27.08
C THR A 141 -17.34 45.49 27.33
N ASP A 142 -18.63 45.16 27.52
CA ASP A 142 -19.06 43.76 27.79
C ASP A 142 -19.52 42.98 26.55
N TYR A 143 -19.71 43.62 25.39
CA TYR A 143 -20.13 42.95 24.15
C TYR A 143 -18.97 42.37 23.32
N ALA A 144 -17.71 42.70 23.65
CA ALA A 144 -16.53 42.22 22.95
C ALA A 144 -16.10 40.78 23.31
N LYS A 145 -16.84 40.10 24.20
CA LYS A 145 -16.55 38.72 24.64
C LYS A 145 -17.19 37.63 23.76
N LYS A 146 -17.80 37.95 22.62
CA LYS A 146 -18.70 36.99 21.95
C LYS A 146 -18.09 36.07 20.88
N TYR A 147 -16.98 36.39 20.22
CA TYR A 147 -16.40 35.48 19.21
C TYR A 147 -14.88 35.69 19.03
N THR A 148 -14.06 35.18 19.96
CA THR A 148 -12.65 34.94 19.63
C THR A 148 -12.57 33.72 18.71
N PRO A 149 -11.97 33.82 17.51
CA PRO A 149 -11.85 32.66 16.63
C PRO A 149 -10.95 31.60 17.28
N GLU A 150 -11.30 30.33 17.08
CA GLU A 150 -10.52 29.18 17.57
C GLU A 150 -9.21 29.05 16.77
N TYR A 151 -9.27 29.45 15.50
CA TYR A 151 -8.16 29.39 14.56
C TYR A 151 -7.98 30.72 13.83
N GLU A 152 -6.75 31.03 13.44
CA GLU A 152 -6.47 32.22 12.64
C GLU A 152 -7.13 32.10 11.24
N PRO A 153 -7.74 33.19 10.72
CA PRO A 153 -8.17 33.26 9.33
C PRO A 153 -6.99 33.00 8.39
N HIS A 154 -7.25 32.33 7.26
CA HIS A 154 -6.22 32.13 6.25
C HIS A 154 -5.93 33.45 5.53
N LEU A 155 -4.68 33.62 5.08
CA LEU A 155 -4.27 34.79 4.30
C LEU A 155 -5.02 34.86 2.97
N ALA A 156 -5.20 36.06 2.42
CA ALA A 156 -5.73 36.24 1.08
C ALA A 156 -4.74 35.73 0.02
N CYS A 157 -5.26 35.25 -1.12
CA CYS A 157 -4.42 34.67 -2.18
C CYS A 157 -3.33 35.65 -2.66
N GLU A 158 -3.62 36.95 -2.73
CA GLU A 158 -2.66 37.98 -3.14
C GLU A 158 -1.47 38.08 -2.17
N ASP A 159 -1.73 37.99 -0.87
CA ASP A 159 -0.68 38.04 0.16
C ASP A 159 0.14 36.73 0.18
N VAL A 160 -0.53 35.59 -0.10
CA VAL A 160 0.15 34.30 -0.25
C VAL A 160 1.10 34.34 -1.44
N VAL A 161 0.64 34.81 -2.61
CA VAL A 161 1.48 34.93 -3.81
C VAL A 161 2.65 35.87 -3.54
N ARG A 162 2.40 37.05 -2.96
CA ARG A 162 3.46 38.00 -2.61
C ARG A 162 4.51 37.38 -1.68
N GLY A 163 4.05 36.70 -0.63
CA GLY A 163 4.93 36.08 0.36
C GLY A 163 5.72 34.88 -0.17
N LEU A 164 5.17 34.13 -1.13
CA LEU A 164 5.91 33.06 -1.81
C LEU A 164 6.96 33.63 -2.78
N CYS A 165 6.64 34.72 -3.49
CA CYS A 165 7.57 35.39 -4.39
C CYS A 165 8.74 36.05 -3.65
N ASP A 166 8.47 36.75 -2.54
CA ASP A 166 9.51 37.43 -1.77
C ASP A 166 10.29 36.50 -0.80
N GLY A 167 9.88 35.24 -0.70
CA GLY A 167 10.50 34.21 0.14
C GLY A 167 10.18 34.32 1.63
N SER A 168 9.23 35.17 2.04
CA SER A 168 8.77 35.26 3.43
C SER A 168 7.85 34.10 3.84
N LEU A 169 7.24 33.44 2.87
CA LEU A 169 6.44 32.23 3.03
C LEU A 169 7.06 31.05 2.28
N VAL A 170 6.77 29.84 2.75
CA VAL A 170 7.19 28.59 2.10
C VAL A 170 5.99 27.67 1.95
N SER A 171 6.03 26.77 0.97
CA SER A 171 4.96 25.80 0.73
C SER A 171 5.47 24.37 0.73
N GLY A 172 4.62 23.42 1.14
CA GLY A 172 4.91 22.00 1.06
C GLY A 172 3.73 21.14 1.51
N VAL A 173 3.90 19.82 1.43
CA VAL A 173 2.87 18.85 1.83
C VAL A 173 2.93 18.60 3.33
N LEU A 174 1.79 18.73 4.00
CA LEU A 174 1.65 18.53 5.44
C LEU A 174 1.59 17.04 5.79
N ARG A 175 2.45 16.61 6.72
CA ARG A 175 2.43 15.26 7.31
C ARG A 175 2.11 15.35 8.80
N VAL A 176 0.96 14.80 9.20
CA VAL A 176 0.51 14.79 10.59
C VAL A 176 0.97 13.49 11.26
N ASN A 177 1.51 13.58 12.48
CA ASN A 177 1.96 12.40 13.21
C ASN A 177 0.77 11.52 13.61
N LYS A 178 0.80 10.25 13.19
CA LYS A 178 -0.24 9.24 13.45
C LYS A 178 -0.46 8.93 14.94
N HIS A 179 0.58 9.06 15.76
CA HIS A 179 0.52 8.79 17.20
C HIS A 179 0.14 10.04 18.00
N ASN A 180 0.49 11.23 17.49
CA ASN A 180 0.20 12.49 18.14
C ASN A 180 -0.25 13.53 17.11
N ARG A 181 -1.56 13.71 16.99
CA ARG A 181 -2.17 14.70 16.09
C ARG A 181 -1.72 16.15 16.34
N MET A 182 -1.19 16.45 17.53
CA MET A 182 -0.68 17.79 17.84
C MET A 182 0.65 18.08 17.13
N ASP A 183 1.36 17.05 16.67
CA ASP A 183 2.65 17.20 15.99
C ASP A 183 2.45 17.02 14.48
N ALA A 184 2.84 18.02 13.69
CA ALA A 184 2.88 17.91 12.24
C ALA A 184 4.19 18.46 11.65
N TYR A 185 4.49 18.05 10.43
CA TYR A 185 5.77 18.30 9.77
C TYR A 185 5.55 18.65 8.30
N VAL A 186 6.36 19.57 7.78
CA VAL A 186 6.43 19.86 6.35
C VAL A 186 7.89 19.75 5.91
N THR A 187 8.13 18.94 4.88
CA THR A 187 9.45 18.83 4.26
C THR A 187 9.55 19.87 3.16
N ILE A 188 10.58 20.72 3.23
CA ILE A 188 10.87 21.75 2.22
C ILE A 188 12.12 21.30 1.46
N PRO A 189 12.07 21.13 0.12
CA PRO A 189 13.26 20.86 -0.67
C PRO A 189 14.34 21.92 -0.44
N GLY A 190 15.58 21.50 -0.19
CA GLY A 190 16.69 22.41 0.12
C GLY A 190 16.87 22.74 1.60
N LEU A 191 15.94 22.31 2.48
CA LEU A 191 16.09 22.40 3.92
C LEU A 191 16.51 21.06 4.51
N ASP A 192 17.59 21.01 5.30
CA ASP A 192 18.11 19.77 5.91
C ASP A 192 17.18 19.16 6.99
N ARG A 193 16.11 19.87 7.35
CA ARG A 193 15.18 19.49 8.41
C ARG A 193 13.76 19.89 8.05
N ASP A 194 12.80 19.08 8.51
CA ASP A 194 11.40 19.45 8.39
C ASP A 194 11.05 20.71 9.20
N LEU A 195 10.08 21.48 8.73
CA LEU A 195 9.45 22.50 9.57
C LEU A 195 8.46 21.84 10.52
N PHE A 196 8.65 22.05 11.82
CA PHE A 196 7.77 21.49 12.85
C PHE A 196 6.58 22.42 13.12
N ILE A 197 5.37 21.86 13.10
CA ILE A 197 4.13 22.57 13.41
C ILE A 197 3.65 22.08 14.76
N ASP A 198 3.69 22.99 15.72
CA ASP A 198 3.40 22.72 17.12
C ASP A 198 1.93 23.04 17.46
N GLY A 199 1.13 21.99 17.52
CA GLY A 199 -0.26 22.03 17.95
C GLY A 199 -1.28 22.43 16.88
N LEU A 200 -2.55 22.13 17.18
CA LEU A 200 -3.67 22.29 16.24
C LEU A 200 -3.91 23.74 15.82
N SER A 201 -3.63 24.70 16.72
CA SER A 201 -3.80 26.13 16.42
C SER A 201 -2.89 26.53 15.26
N ARG A 202 -1.61 26.12 15.28
CA ARG A 202 -0.63 26.38 14.21
C ARG A 202 -0.81 25.49 12.98
N GLN A 203 -1.36 24.29 13.16
CA GLN A 203 -1.81 23.47 12.03
C GLN A 203 -2.96 24.12 11.25
N ASN A 204 -3.69 25.04 11.90
CA ASN A 204 -4.66 25.94 11.28
C ASN A 204 -5.63 25.26 10.30
N ARG A 205 -6.36 24.27 10.81
CA ARG A 205 -7.39 23.51 10.08
C ARG A 205 -6.87 22.72 8.86
N ALA A 206 -5.56 22.59 8.66
CA ALA A 206 -4.97 21.72 7.66
C ALA A 206 -5.01 20.25 8.09
N LEU A 207 -5.08 19.34 7.12
CA LEU A 207 -5.15 17.90 7.31
C LEU A 207 -3.92 17.22 6.70
N ASP A 208 -3.71 15.95 7.06
CA ASP A 208 -2.63 15.14 6.49
C ASP A 208 -2.80 15.04 4.97
N GLY A 209 -1.72 15.30 4.23
CA GLY A 209 -1.70 15.31 2.76
C GLY A 209 -2.03 16.66 2.12
N ASP A 210 -2.52 17.65 2.88
CA ASP A 210 -2.80 18.99 2.31
C ASP A 210 -1.50 19.67 1.85
N THR A 211 -1.58 20.36 0.71
CA THR A 211 -0.52 21.30 0.28
C THR A 211 -0.77 22.64 0.96
N VAL A 212 0.15 23.03 1.84
CA VAL A 212 -0.02 24.19 2.73
C VAL A 212 1.05 25.25 2.51
N VAL A 213 0.72 26.49 2.87
CA VAL A 213 1.67 27.61 2.94
C VAL A 213 1.89 27.97 4.40
N LEU A 214 3.16 28.19 4.73
CA LEU A 214 3.62 28.37 6.10
C LEU A 214 4.43 29.64 6.24
N VAL A 215 4.32 30.24 7.42
CA VAL A 215 5.28 31.23 7.92
C VAL A 215 6.23 30.56 8.91
N VAL A 216 7.53 30.70 8.69
CA VAL A 216 8.54 30.24 9.66
C VAL A 216 8.54 31.19 10.85
N LEU A 217 8.44 30.63 12.04
CA LEU A 217 8.41 31.43 13.27
C LEU A 217 9.81 31.91 13.64
N PRO A 218 9.93 33.04 14.37
CA PRO A 218 11.20 33.49 14.91
C PRO A 218 11.87 32.41 15.77
N GLN A 219 13.21 32.42 15.80
CA GLN A 219 14.04 31.47 16.55
C GLN A 219 13.61 31.28 18.01
N THR A 220 13.10 32.33 18.66
CA THR A 220 12.61 32.27 20.06
C THR A 220 11.44 31.30 20.27
N LYS A 221 10.76 30.91 19.19
CA LYS A 221 9.64 29.95 19.20
C LYS A 221 10.04 28.57 18.66
N TRP A 222 11.31 28.35 18.33
CA TRP A 222 11.80 27.05 17.87
C TRP A 222 11.84 26.05 19.02
N ARG A 223 11.60 24.78 18.71
CA ARG A 223 11.54 23.72 19.73
C ARG A 223 12.94 23.23 20.02
N THR A 224 13.36 23.29 21.29
CA THR A 224 14.64 22.73 21.75
C THR A 224 14.39 21.44 22.53
N LYS A 225 15.25 20.43 22.36
CA LYS A 225 15.08 19.12 23.02
C LYS A 225 15.07 19.16 24.56
N SER A 226 15.37 20.28 25.21
CA SER A 226 15.28 20.41 26.68
C SER A 226 13.87 20.70 27.19
N SER A 227 12.90 21.05 26.33
CA SER A 227 11.57 21.50 26.76
C SER A 227 10.51 20.39 26.87
N SER A 228 10.84 19.12 26.56
CA SER A 228 9.87 18.02 26.55
C SER A 228 9.88 17.12 27.79
N LEU A 229 10.56 17.51 28.88
CA LEU A 229 10.52 16.77 30.16
C LEU A 229 9.59 17.44 31.18
N ALA A 230 8.36 17.74 30.78
CA ALA A 230 7.29 18.04 31.74
C ALA A 230 5.95 17.62 31.16
N THR A 231 5.30 16.67 31.85
CA THR A 231 3.89 16.26 31.73
C THR A 231 3.57 15.16 30.72
N SER A 232 3.87 13.92 31.12
CA SER A 232 2.97 12.79 30.88
C SER A 232 3.32 11.64 31.82
N THR A 233 2.60 11.54 32.94
CA THR A 233 2.51 10.29 33.72
C THR A 233 1.79 9.25 32.86
N ALA A 234 2.55 8.34 32.27
CA ALA A 234 2.03 7.20 31.53
C ALA A 234 1.46 6.17 32.53
N THR A 235 0.16 5.91 32.43
CA THR A 235 -0.46 4.73 33.03
C THR A 235 -0.10 3.52 32.16
N SER A 236 0.52 2.51 32.77
CA SER A 236 0.90 1.26 32.13
C SER A 236 -0.33 0.38 31.83
N SER A 237 -0.31 -0.28 30.68
CA SER A 237 -1.16 -1.44 30.34
C SER A 237 -0.47 -2.26 29.24
N PRO A 238 -0.78 -3.57 29.14
CA PRO A 238 0.24 -4.61 29.09
C PRO A 238 0.71 -4.98 27.68
N ALA A 239 1.87 -5.66 27.66
CA ALA A 239 2.60 -6.13 26.50
C ALA A 239 1.73 -6.95 25.53
N CYS A 240 1.83 -6.59 24.25
CA CYS A 240 1.45 -7.45 23.13
C CYS A 240 2.71 -7.98 22.44
N ILE A 241 2.57 -9.21 21.97
CA ILE A 241 3.59 -10.17 21.56
C ILE A 241 4.36 -9.67 20.32
N SER A 242 5.67 -9.87 20.33
CA SER A 242 6.60 -9.55 19.24
C SER A 242 6.28 -10.34 17.98
N SER A 243 6.05 -9.65 16.86
CA SER A 243 6.19 -10.21 15.51
C SER A 243 7.54 -9.77 14.96
N ASP A 244 8.34 -10.76 14.57
CA ASP A 244 9.75 -10.66 14.22
C ASP A 244 10.02 -9.70 13.04
N ALA A 245 10.65 -8.57 13.35
CA ALA A 245 11.13 -7.59 12.35
C ALA A 245 12.32 -8.12 11.54
N GLU A 246 13.00 -9.17 12.00
CA GLU A 246 14.13 -9.78 11.30
C GLU A 246 13.68 -10.60 10.07
N THR A 247 12.46 -11.14 10.05
CA THR A 247 11.95 -11.92 8.91
C THR A 247 11.60 -11.04 7.71
N LEU A 248 11.21 -9.78 7.93
CA LEU A 248 10.91 -8.82 6.85
C LEU A 248 12.17 -8.19 6.24
N ALA A 249 13.26 -8.08 7.01
CA ALA A 249 14.52 -7.54 6.51
C ALA A 249 15.25 -8.51 5.54
N ALA A 250 14.95 -9.82 5.63
CA ALA A 250 15.57 -10.85 4.80
C ALA A 250 15.05 -10.87 3.34
N LEU A 251 13.96 -10.16 3.03
CA LEU A 251 13.41 -10.03 1.68
C LEU A 251 13.96 -8.81 0.91
N TRP A 252 14.74 -7.97 1.58
CA TRP A 252 15.33 -6.78 0.95
C TRP A 252 16.69 -7.13 0.35
N ASN A 253 16.80 -7.11 -0.98
CA ASN A 253 18.08 -7.20 -1.68
C ASN A 253 18.77 -5.82 -1.64
N PRO A 254 19.89 -5.65 -0.91
CA PRO A 254 20.56 -4.35 -0.77
C PRO A 254 21.28 -3.84 -2.03
N LEU A 255 21.24 -4.59 -3.14
CA LEU A 255 21.89 -4.23 -4.41
C LEU A 255 20.96 -3.57 -5.44
N VAL A 256 19.66 -3.41 -5.14
CA VAL A 256 18.75 -2.67 -6.01
C VAL A 256 18.71 -1.21 -5.57
N GLN A 257 19.41 -0.34 -6.30
CA GLN A 257 19.17 1.10 -6.17
C GLN A 257 17.83 1.44 -6.84
N PRO A 258 16.95 2.23 -6.19
CA PRO A 258 15.72 2.69 -6.83
C PRO A 258 16.08 3.46 -8.10
N SER A 259 15.55 3.02 -9.24
CA SER A 259 15.67 3.75 -10.50
C SER A 259 15.06 5.13 -10.33
N GLN A 260 15.82 6.17 -10.68
CA GLN A 260 15.28 7.53 -10.72
C GLN A 260 14.07 7.56 -11.66
N PRO A 261 12.97 8.23 -11.27
CA PRO A 261 11.86 8.45 -12.17
C PRO A 261 12.36 9.20 -13.42
N PRO A 262 11.83 8.90 -14.62
CA PRO A 262 12.26 9.58 -15.83
C PRO A 262 12.02 11.08 -15.69
N ALA A 263 13.02 11.87 -16.09
CA ALA A 263 12.96 13.32 -16.05
C ALA A 263 11.72 13.80 -16.81
N ALA A 264 10.84 14.51 -16.11
CA ALA A 264 9.74 15.22 -16.72
C ALA A 264 10.28 16.15 -17.82
N SER A 265 9.70 16.08 -19.01
CA SER A 265 10.04 16.96 -20.12
C SER A 265 9.76 18.42 -19.76
N PRO A 266 10.62 19.38 -20.12
CA PRO A 266 10.48 20.76 -19.69
C PRO A 266 9.42 21.47 -20.55
N SER A 267 8.19 21.55 -20.06
CA SER A 267 7.20 22.48 -20.61
C SER A 267 6.44 23.24 -19.52
N SER A 268 7.19 23.97 -18.68
CA SER A 268 6.67 25.14 -17.95
C SER A 268 7.80 25.93 -17.26
N ALA A 269 8.89 26.20 -17.97
CA ALA A 269 9.98 27.03 -17.47
C ALA A 269 9.64 28.53 -17.57
N ARG A 270 8.68 29.00 -16.76
CA ARG A 270 8.46 30.44 -16.50
C ARG A 270 7.83 30.66 -15.12
N HIS A 271 8.51 30.27 -14.02
CA HIS A 271 8.27 30.81 -12.65
C HIS A 271 9.24 30.32 -11.53
N GLU A 272 10.39 29.69 -11.82
CA GLU A 272 11.27 29.14 -10.76
C GLU A 272 12.40 30.06 -10.25
N ALA A 273 12.61 31.24 -10.84
CA ALA A 273 13.86 31.99 -10.62
C ALA A 273 13.97 32.78 -9.29
N ASP A 274 12.90 32.90 -8.48
CA ASP A 274 12.92 33.77 -7.27
C ASP A 274 12.74 32.98 -5.94
N VAL A 275 12.07 31.82 -5.98
CA VAL A 275 11.77 31.01 -4.78
C VAL A 275 13.04 30.43 -4.14
N GLY A 276 14.06 30.12 -4.95
CA GLY A 276 15.35 29.59 -4.47
C GLY A 276 16.06 30.54 -3.50
N SER A 277 15.98 31.86 -3.72
CA SER A 277 16.66 32.84 -2.85
C SER A 277 16.10 32.85 -1.43
N GLY A 278 14.79 32.60 -1.25
CA GLY A 278 14.14 32.56 0.06
C GLY A 278 14.52 31.32 0.88
N ILE A 279 14.55 30.14 0.23
CA ILE A 279 14.90 28.88 0.88
C ILE A 279 16.37 28.86 1.27
N ASP A 280 17.27 29.35 0.41
CA ASP A 280 18.69 29.46 0.72
C ASP A 280 18.95 30.36 1.94
N ARG A 281 18.25 31.50 2.03
CA ARG A 281 18.31 32.39 3.20
C ARG A 281 17.81 31.69 4.47
N LEU A 282 16.74 30.90 4.36
CA LEU A 282 16.21 30.14 5.48
C LEU A 282 17.20 29.07 5.95
N GLN A 283 17.82 28.33 5.03
CA GLN A 283 18.83 27.33 5.35
C GLN A 283 20.06 27.97 6.03
N VAL A 284 20.57 29.08 5.48
CA VAL A 284 21.67 29.86 6.11
C VAL A 284 21.30 30.31 7.52
N HIS A 285 20.06 30.77 7.73
CA HIS A 285 19.58 31.15 9.05
C HIS A 285 19.50 29.95 10.01
N VAL A 286 19.02 28.80 9.55
CA VAL A 286 19.00 27.55 10.34
C VAL A 286 20.41 27.15 10.74
N ASP A 287 21.37 27.16 9.82
CA ASP A 287 22.77 26.81 10.09
C ASP A 287 23.44 27.78 11.06
N ALA A 288 23.18 29.08 10.91
CA ALA A 288 23.61 30.10 11.85
C ALA A 288 23.08 29.81 13.26
N VAL A 289 21.80 29.46 13.40
CA VAL A 289 21.23 29.11 14.71
C VAL A 289 21.87 27.85 15.30
N GLN A 290 22.07 26.80 14.50
CA GLN A 290 22.67 25.56 15.01
C GLN A 290 24.11 25.75 15.48
N SER A 291 24.91 26.55 14.77
CA SER A 291 26.31 26.80 15.13
C SER A 291 26.49 27.51 16.48
N HIS A 292 25.48 28.24 16.95
CA HIS A 292 25.47 28.91 18.26
C HIS A 292 24.94 28.03 19.40
N LEU A 293 24.41 26.84 19.11
CA LEU A 293 23.93 25.91 20.13
C LEU A 293 25.09 25.13 20.76
N LYS A 294 24.96 24.82 22.06
CA LYS A 294 25.94 23.98 22.76
C LYS A 294 25.95 22.57 22.16
N ALA A 295 27.10 21.89 22.22
CA ALA A 295 27.24 20.52 21.74
C ALA A 295 26.13 19.60 22.33
N GLY A 296 25.36 18.95 21.43
CA GLY A 296 24.24 18.09 21.79
C GLY A 296 22.86 18.78 21.84
N GLN A 297 22.78 20.11 21.84
CA GLN A 297 21.53 20.84 21.67
C GLN A 297 21.19 20.96 20.18
N LYS A 298 19.92 20.70 19.84
CA LYS A 298 19.37 20.92 18.50
C LYS A 298 18.10 21.73 18.64
N ALA A 299 17.98 22.80 17.84
CA ALA A 299 16.74 23.54 17.70
C ALA A 299 16.02 23.07 16.44
N GLN A 300 14.73 22.77 16.56
CA GLN A 300 13.87 22.43 15.44
C GLN A 300 13.14 23.70 14.99
N PRO A 301 13.31 24.16 13.74
CA PRO A 301 12.54 25.26 13.19
C PRO A 301 11.05 25.00 13.30
N THR A 302 10.30 25.98 13.79
CA THR A 302 8.85 25.89 13.92
C THR A 302 8.16 26.80 12.92
N ALA A 303 6.98 26.37 12.46
CA ALA A 303 6.18 27.11 11.50
C ALA A 303 4.69 27.11 11.89
N SER A 304 3.94 28.01 11.27
CA SER A 304 2.47 28.05 11.35
C SER A 304 1.88 28.04 9.96
N VAL A 305 0.83 27.24 9.76
CA VAL A 305 0.07 27.21 8.51
C VAL A 305 -0.76 28.49 8.42
N VAL A 306 -0.58 29.22 7.33
CA VAL A 306 -1.25 30.50 7.06
C VAL A 306 -2.25 30.41 5.91
N HIS A 307 -2.10 29.41 5.04
CA HIS A 307 -3.04 29.15 3.95
C HIS A 307 -2.97 27.66 3.52
N ILE A 308 -4.04 27.17 2.89
CA ILE A 308 -4.11 25.82 2.34
C ILE A 308 -4.32 25.98 0.84
N LEU A 309 -3.28 25.69 0.06
CA LEU A 309 -3.30 25.85 -1.41
C LEU A 309 -4.20 24.79 -2.05
N GLU A 310 -4.06 23.56 -1.57
CA GLU A 310 -4.79 22.42 -2.08
C GLU A 310 -5.13 21.47 -0.94
N ARG A 311 -6.40 21.06 -0.87
CA ARG A 311 -6.86 20.03 0.04
C ARG A 311 -6.62 18.67 -0.57
N ALA A 312 -6.15 17.71 0.23
CA ALA A 312 -6.15 16.32 -0.22
C ALA A 312 -7.60 15.84 -0.42
N ASP A 313 -7.96 15.35 -1.62
CA ASP A 313 -9.30 14.79 -1.89
C ASP A 313 -9.43 13.39 -1.27
N VAL A 314 -9.61 13.37 0.05
CA VAL A 314 -9.65 12.14 0.85
C VAL A 314 -11.03 11.96 1.46
N SER A 315 -11.56 10.76 1.33
CA SER A 315 -12.74 10.31 2.08
C SER A 315 -12.29 9.55 3.32
N TYR A 316 -12.99 9.74 4.43
CA TYR A 316 -12.61 9.19 5.71
C TYR A 316 -13.54 8.07 6.13
N VAL A 317 -12.96 6.94 6.51
CA VAL A 317 -13.69 5.84 7.13
C VAL A 317 -13.72 6.01 8.64
N GLY A 318 -14.88 5.79 9.24
CA GLY A 318 -15.09 5.96 10.66
C GLY A 318 -16.44 5.47 11.15
N VAL A 319 -16.72 5.78 12.40
CA VAL A 319 -17.97 5.45 13.06
C VAL A 319 -18.70 6.72 13.46
N VAL A 320 -20.01 6.59 13.58
CA VAL A 320 -20.86 7.67 14.07
C VAL A 320 -21.03 7.54 15.58
N ARG A 321 -21.14 8.68 16.26
CA ARG A 321 -21.40 8.79 17.68
C ARG A 321 -22.59 9.72 17.92
N VAL A 322 -23.60 9.20 18.60
CA VAL A 322 -24.82 9.94 18.91
C VAL A 322 -24.60 10.81 20.14
N THR A 323 -24.98 12.09 20.05
CA THR A 323 -25.05 12.98 21.21
C THR A 323 -26.43 13.62 21.28
N LYS A 324 -26.76 14.27 22.41
CA LYS A 324 -28.05 14.95 22.61
C LYS A 324 -28.33 16.07 21.60
N HIS A 325 -27.30 16.65 20.98
CA HIS A 325 -27.40 17.88 20.19
C HIS A 325 -26.88 17.75 18.76
N ALA A 326 -26.22 16.64 18.44
CA ALA A 326 -25.59 16.43 17.14
C ALA A 326 -25.23 14.97 16.89
N THR A 327 -25.17 14.62 15.62
CA THR A 327 -24.51 13.42 15.13
C THR A 327 -23.06 13.77 14.84
N LEU A 328 -22.14 13.03 15.48
CA LEU A 328 -20.71 13.24 15.34
C LEU A 328 -20.08 12.03 14.65
N PHE A 329 -19.05 12.25 13.86
CA PHE A 329 -18.26 11.23 13.20
C PHE A 329 -16.84 11.25 13.74
N ASP A 330 -16.33 10.07 14.05
CA ASP A 330 -14.95 9.86 14.43
C ASP A 330 -14.29 8.94 13.41
N ALA A 331 -13.33 9.48 12.66
CA ALA A 331 -12.54 8.71 11.73
C ALA A 331 -11.68 7.66 12.47
N LEU A 332 -11.43 6.53 11.81
CA LEU A 332 -10.48 5.52 12.29
C LEU A 332 -9.04 6.06 12.29
N ASP A 333 -8.73 6.96 11.34
CA ASP A 333 -7.45 7.66 11.30
C ASP A 333 -7.37 8.72 12.41
N LYS A 334 -6.48 8.48 13.38
CA LYS A 334 -6.26 9.35 14.55
C LYS A 334 -5.64 10.71 14.20
N ARG A 335 -5.16 10.90 12.98
CA ARG A 335 -4.66 12.20 12.47
C ARG A 335 -5.78 13.21 12.24
N LEU A 336 -7.02 12.75 12.10
CA LEU A 336 -8.18 13.60 11.86
C LEU A 336 -8.78 14.14 13.17
N PRO A 337 -9.44 15.31 13.13
CA PRO A 337 -10.17 15.81 14.29
C PRO A 337 -11.30 14.85 14.65
N ARG A 338 -11.49 14.63 15.96
CA ARG A 338 -12.67 13.92 16.45
C ARG A 338 -13.90 14.80 16.39
N GLY A 339 -15.05 14.15 16.26
CA GLY A 339 -16.35 14.80 16.34
C GLY A 339 -16.66 15.71 15.16
N MET A 340 -16.38 15.26 13.94
CA MET A 340 -16.88 15.93 12.75
C MET A 340 -18.41 15.88 12.73
N ARG A 341 -19.08 17.02 12.59
CA ARG A 341 -20.55 17.06 12.65
C ARG A 341 -21.16 16.66 11.31
N ILE A 342 -22.10 15.72 11.32
CA ILE A 342 -22.77 15.20 10.13
C ILE A 342 -24.25 15.57 10.16
N HIS A 343 -24.77 16.06 9.03
CA HIS A 343 -26.16 16.53 8.92
C HIS A 343 -27.03 15.66 8.02
N ASN A 344 -26.44 14.93 7.07
CA ASN A 344 -27.14 14.14 6.05
C ASN A 344 -27.21 12.64 6.41
N MET A 345 -27.67 12.32 7.62
CA MET A 345 -27.78 10.92 8.06
C MET A 345 -28.92 10.18 7.35
N PRO A 346 -28.78 8.87 7.07
CA PRO A 346 -29.78 8.11 6.32
C PRO A 346 -30.99 7.73 7.19
N PRO A 347 -32.10 7.26 6.60
CA PRO A 347 -33.28 6.82 7.35
C PRO A 347 -33.00 5.68 8.35
N GLU A 348 -32.06 4.75 8.06
CA GLU A 348 -31.64 3.71 9.03
C GLU A 348 -31.17 4.32 10.35
N TYR A 349 -30.37 5.39 10.27
CA TYR A 349 -29.86 6.07 11.46
C TYR A 349 -31.00 6.66 12.29
N HIS A 350 -31.96 7.33 11.66
CA HIS A 350 -33.09 7.95 12.36
C HIS A 350 -34.00 6.94 13.05
N ARG A 351 -34.10 5.71 12.51
CA ARG A 351 -34.88 4.62 13.12
C ARG A 351 -34.24 4.11 14.41
N ASN A 352 -32.92 3.90 14.42
CA ASN A 352 -32.20 3.45 15.60
C ASN A 352 -30.76 4.02 15.65
N PRO A 353 -30.58 5.26 16.15
CA PRO A 353 -29.29 5.95 16.11
C PRO A 353 -28.20 5.22 16.87
N HIS A 354 -28.54 4.64 18.02
CA HIS A 354 -27.58 3.96 18.88
C HIS A 354 -27.07 2.66 18.24
N LEU A 355 -27.97 1.83 17.72
CA LEU A 355 -27.57 0.61 17.02
C LEU A 355 -26.72 0.92 15.80
N PHE A 356 -27.12 1.92 14.99
CA PHE A 356 -26.36 2.36 13.83
C PHE A 356 -24.94 2.79 14.23
N ALA A 357 -24.82 3.64 15.24
CA ALA A 357 -23.53 4.14 15.74
C ALA A 357 -22.60 3.02 16.25
N THR A 358 -23.14 1.98 16.87
CA THR A 358 -22.35 0.86 17.38
C THR A 358 -22.01 -0.20 16.35
N THR A 359 -22.73 -0.23 15.22
CA THR A 359 -22.60 -1.31 14.24
C THR A 359 -22.02 -0.88 12.91
N MET A 360 -22.25 0.34 12.43
CA MET A 360 -21.97 0.70 11.04
C MET A 360 -20.66 1.47 10.85
N LEU A 361 -19.89 1.08 9.84
CA LEU A 361 -18.82 1.87 9.24
C LEU A 361 -19.39 2.83 8.19
N CYS A 362 -18.90 4.06 8.23
CA CYS A 362 -19.33 5.14 7.35
C CYS A 362 -18.13 5.72 6.60
N LEU A 363 -18.36 6.11 5.36
CA LEU A 363 -17.47 6.91 4.55
C LEU A 363 -17.97 8.35 4.52
N VAL A 364 -17.14 9.29 4.96
CA VAL A 364 -17.49 10.70 5.10
C VAL A 364 -16.43 11.58 4.45
N LYS A 365 -16.85 12.59 3.69
CA LYS A 365 -15.96 13.66 3.20
C LYS A 365 -16.04 14.88 4.10
N LEU A 366 -14.93 15.59 4.22
CA LEU A 366 -14.89 16.92 4.84
C LEU A 366 -15.80 17.87 4.05
N ASP A 367 -16.57 18.69 4.74
CA ASP A 367 -17.35 19.77 4.12
C ASP A 367 -16.70 21.12 4.45
N GLN A 368 -17.09 21.75 5.57
CA GLN A 368 -16.55 23.04 5.98
C GLN A 368 -15.89 22.99 7.36
N TRP A 369 -14.83 23.78 7.51
CA TRP A 369 -14.19 24.02 8.81
C TRP A 369 -14.05 25.52 9.07
N ALA A 370 -15.07 26.11 9.69
CA ALA A 370 -15.05 27.54 10.00
C ALA A 370 -14.10 27.86 11.18
N VAL A 371 -13.56 29.09 11.17
CA VAL A 371 -12.53 29.57 12.11
C VAL A 371 -12.95 29.53 13.59
N HIS A 372 -14.25 29.52 13.88
CA HIS A 372 -14.78 29.54 15.24
C HIS A 372 -15.07 28.14 15.82
N TYR A 373 -14.92 27.07 15.03
CA TYR A 373 -15.26 25.72 15.45
C TYR A 373 -14.03 24.82 15.59
N LYS A 374 -13.95 24.11 16.71
CA LYS A 374 -12.90 23.12 17.02
C LYS A 374 -12.90 21.89 16.10
N SER A 375 -14.06 21.54 15.54
CA SER A 375 -14.23 20.38 14.68
C SER A 375 -14.96 20.79 13.40
N PRO A 376 -14.66 20.14 12.27
CA PRO A 376 -15.32 20.44 11.00
C PRO A 376 -16.73 19.87 10.93
N THR A 377 -17.42 20.23 9.85
CA THR A 377 -18.61 19.56 9.34
C THR A 377 -18.21 18.58 8.24
N GLY A 378 -19.04 17.56 8.03
CA GLY A 378 -18.81 16.56 6.99
C GLY A 378 -20.10 16.05 6.38
N VAL A 379 -19.97 15.44 5.21
CA VAL A 379 -21.05 14.87 4.42
C VAL A 379 -20.85 13.36 4.37
N LEU A 380 -21.83 12.61 4.84
CA LEU A 380 -21.89 11.16 4.66
C LEU A 380 -21.99 10.85 3.17
N VAL A 381 -21.02 10.10 2.65
CA VAL A 381 -20.99 9.65 1.25
C VAL A 381 -21.67 8.29 1.13
N GLN A 382 -21.27 7.35 1.99
CA GLN A 382 -21.75 5.97 1.92
C GLN A 382 -21.72 5.31 3.29
N VAL A 383 -22.68 4.42 3.54
CA VAL A 383 -22.60 3.44 4.63
C VAL A 383 -21.92 2.19 4.08
N LEU A 384 -20.74 1.85 4.61
CA LEU A 384 -19.93 0.74 4.11
C LEU A 384 -20.47 -0.62 4.57
N GLY A 385 -21.17 -0.64 5.71
CA GLY A 385 -21.77 -1.82 6.30
C GLY A 385 -21.36 -2.02 7.75
N PRO A 386 -21.70 -3.17 8.36
CA PRO A 386 -21.37 -3.43 9.75
C PRO A 386 -19.86 -3.58 9.97
N ALA A 387 -19.32 -2.97 11.03
CA ALA A 387 -17.95 -3.11 11.47
C ALA A 387 -17.65 -4.57 11.87
N SER A 388 -16.39 -4.98 11.71
CA SER A 388 -15.94 -6.35 11.99
C SER A 388 -16.57 -7.41 11.08
N GLN A 389 -17.07 -7.00 9.92
CA GLN A 389 -17.46 -7.89 8.83
C GLN A 389 -16.42 -7.76 7.72
N VAL A 390 -15.96 -8.90 7.20
CA VAL A 390 -14.85 -8.96 6.22
C VAL A 390 -15.11 -8.05 5.03
N ASP A 391 -16.32 -8.06 4.46
CA ASP A 391 -16.65 -7.26 3.27
C ASP A 391 -16.65 -5.75 3.57
N SER A 392 -17.24 -5.33 4.70
CA SER A 392 -17.27 -3.92 5.11
C SER A 392 -15.86 -3.40 5.40
N ASP A 393 -15.05 -4.20 6.10
CA ASP A 393 -13.69 -3.83 6.49
C ASP A 393 -12.76 -3.80 5.27
N LEU A 394 -12.95 -4.72 4.32
CA LEU A 394 -12.27 -4.71 3.03
C LEU A 394 -12.62 -3.46 2.23
N LEU A 395 -13.90 -3.13 2.10
CA LEU A 395 -14.33 -1.93 1.38
C LEU A 395 -13.78 -0.66 2.03
N ALA A 396 -13.77 -0.60 3.35
CA ALA A 396 -13.14 0.46 4.13
C ALA A 396 -11.64 0.61 3.83
N LEU A 397 -10.91 -0.51 3.84
CA LEU A 397 -9.47 -0.53 3.55
C LEU A 397 -9.19 -0.09 2.12
N LEU A 398 -9.91 -0.62 1.13
CA LEU A 398 -9.75 -0.26 -0.27
C LEU A 398 -10.05 1.22 -0.50
N THR A 399 -11.12 1.74 0.09
CA THR A 399 -11.47 3.16 -0.02
C THR A 399 -10.40 4.06 0.59
N THR A 400 -9.90 3.72 1.79
CA THR A 400 -8.89 4.53 2.50
C THR A 400 -7.56 4.58 1.73
N ASN A 401 -7.27 3.57 0.91
CA ASN A 401 -6.03 3.47 0.14
C ASN A 401 -6.23 3.80 -1.37
N SER A 402 -7.41 4.31 -1.76
CA SER A 402 -7.74 4.62 -3.17
C SER A 402 -7.64 3.43 -4.13
N LEU A 403 -8.00 2.23 -3.65
CA LEU A 403 -7.94 0.96 -4.38
C LEU A 403 -9.33 0.43 -4.80
N LEU A 404 -10.37 1.25 -4.75
CA LEU A 404 -11.73 0.83 -5.14
C LEU A 404 -11.83 0.38 -6.60
N ARG A 405 -11.01 0.96 -7.48
CA ARG A 405 -10.93 0.56 -8.90
C ARG A 405 -10.65 -0.93 -9.07
N HIS A 406 -9.91 -1.56 -8.16
CA HIS A 406 -9.61 -2.99 -8.24
C HIS A 406 -10.84 -3.89 -8.05
N LEU A 407 -11.93 -3.38 -7.47
CA LEU A 407 -13.20 -4.11 -7.38
C LEU A 407 -14.05 -3.98 -8.64
N GLU A 408 -13.76 -2.99 -9.49
CA GLU A 408 -14.50 -2.79 -10.73
C GLU A 408 -14.14 -3.91 -11.72
N PRO A 409 -15.13 -4.51 -12.40
CA PRO A 409 -14.84 -5.46 -13.46
C PRO A 409 -14.14 -4.74 -14.62
N PHE A 410 -13.25 -5.45 -15.32
CA PHE A 410 -12.68 -4.94 -16.57
C PHE A 410 -13.80 -4.62 -17.58
N SER A 411 -13.61 -3.56 -18.36
CA SER A 411 -14.63 -3.10 -19.30
C SER A 411 -14.95 -4.17 -20.36
N PRO A 412 -16.15 -4.17 -20.96
CA PRO A 412 -16.48 -5.08 -22.06
C PRO A 412 -15.53 -4.96 -23.25
N GLU A 413 -14.99 -3.76 -23.50
CA GLU A 413 -13.97 -3.52 -24.54
C GLU A 413 -12.68 -4.29 -24.23
N ILE A 414 -12.18 -4.21 -23.00
CA ILE A 414 -11.02 -4.98 -22.56
C ILE A 414 -11.31 -6.47 -22.68
N ALA A 415 -12.46 -6.92 -22.16
CA ALA A 415 -12.84 -8.33 -22.22
C ALA A 415 -12.89 -8.87 -23.66
N ALA A 416 -13.38 -8.08 -24.61
CA ALA A 416 -13.45 -8.44 -26.02
C ALA A 416 -12.09 -8.42 -26.74
N SER A 417 -11.11 -7.66 -26.24
CA SER A 417 -9.75 -7.62 -26.82
C SER A 417 -8.87 -8.81 -26.43
N LEU A 418 -9.30 -9.60 -25.43
CA LEU A 418 -8.49 -10.68 -24.89
C LEU A 418 -8.62 -11.96 -25.73
N PRO A 419 -7.51 -12.70 -25.92
CA PRO A 419 -7.57 -14.01 -26.54
C PRO A 419 -8.35 -15.01 -25.67
N VAL A 420 -9.04 -15.93 -26.33
CA VAL A 420 -9.67 -17.08 -25.67
C VAL A 420 -8.58 -18.09 -25.34
N ALA A 421 -8.34 -18.35 -24.05
CA ALA A 421 -7.16 -19.10 -23.65
C ALA A 421 -7.10 -20.53 -24.20
N ALA A 422 -8.24 -21.22 -24.29
CA ALA A 422 -8.31 -22.57 -24.83
C ALA A 422 -7.94 -22.65 -26.33
N GLU A 423 -8.01 -21.54 -27.05
CA GLU A 423 -7.76 -21.45 -28.48
C GLU A 423 -6.40 -20.78 -28.79
N TRP A 424 -5.74 -20.23 -27.77
CA TRP A 424 -4.51 -19.48 -27.95
C TRP A 424 -3.32 -20.42 -28.17
N THR A 425 -2.60 -20.19 -29.26
CA THR A 425 -1.33 -20.85 -29.57
C THR A 425 -0.33 -19.81 -30.05
N ILE A 426 0.96 -20.01 -29.78
CA ILE A 426 2.02 -19.11 -30.25
C ILE A 426 1.99 -19.04 -31.78
N PRO A 427 1.80 -17.86 -32.39
CA PRO A 427 1.80 -17.72 -33.84
C PRO A 427 3.15 -18.12 -34.46
N GLN A 428 3.12 -18.68 -35.67
CA GLN A 428 4.35 -19.10 -36.38
C GLN A 428 5.35 -17.96 -36.54
N SER A 429 4.88 -16.74 -36.81
CA SER A 429 5.75 -15.55 -36.91
C SER A 429 6.53 -15.25 -35.63
N GLU A 430 5.99 -15.58 -34.46
CA GLU A 430 6.69 -15.43 -33.18
C GLU A 430 7.66 -16.59 -32.94
N LEU A 431 7.34 -17.81 -33.39
CA LEU A 431 8.26 -18.95 -33.39
C LEU A 431 9.50 -18.68 -34.24
N ASP A 432 9.34 -18.02 -35.38
CA ASP A 432 10.43 -17.74 -36.32
C ASP A 432 11.36 -16.61 -35.83
N ARG A 433 10.81 -15.65 -35.06
CA ARG A 433 11.54 -14.44 -34.62
C ARG A 433 12.19 -14.58 -33.25
N ARG A 434 11.62 -15.40 -32.36
CA ARG A 434 12.10 -15.55 -30.97
C ARG A 434 13.14 -16.65 -30.88
N ARG A 435 14.05 -16.51 -29.90
CA ARG A 435 15.01 -17.58 -29.60
C ARG A 435 14.30 -18.75 -28.93
N ASP A 436 14.39 -19.93 -29.56
CA ASP A 436 13.77 -21.15 -29.03
C ASP A 436 14.63 -21.78 -27.92
N LEU A 437 14.09 -21.81 -26.71
CA LEU A 437 14.68 -22.42 -25.52
C LEU A 437 13.82 -23.57 -24.98
N ARG A 438 12.82 -24.06 -25.73
CA ARG A 438 11.89 -25.11 -25.26
C ARG A 438 12.58 -26.45 -24.94
N GLY A 439 13.78 -26.67 -25.46
CA GLY A 439 14.62 -27.83 -25.16
C GLY A 439 15.48 -27.68 -23.89
N TRP A 440 15.43 -26.54 -23.20
CA TRP A 440 16.18 -26.31 -21.98
C TRP A 440 15.42 -26.81 -20.75
N THR A 441 16.14 -27.17 -19.70
CA THR A 441 15.57 -27.45 -18.38
C THR A 441 15.24 -26.12 -17.70
N VAL A 442 14.00 -25.66 -17.92
CA VAL A 442 13.47 -24.43 -17.34
C VAL A 442 12.41 -24.79 -16.29
N PHE A 443 12.44 -24.17 -15.12
CA PHE A 443 11.49 -24.43 -14.03
C PHE A 443 11.20 -23.15 -13.24
N SER A 444 10.07 -23.09 -12.55
CA SER A 444 9.74 -21.98 -11.63
C SER A 444 9.78 -22.45 -10.18
N ILE A 445 10.01 -21.53 -9.24
CA ILE A 445 9.97 -21.79 -7.80
C ILE A 445 9.16 -20.70 -7.12
N ASP A 446 7.98 -21.06 -6.62
CA ASP A 446 6.97 -20.10 -6.17
C ASP A 446 6.35 -20.52 -4.83
N PRO A 447 5.53 -19.67 -4.17
CA PRO A 447 4.66 -20.14 -3.11
C PRO A 447 3.69 -21.23 -3.62
N SER A 448 3.33 -22.19 -2.76
CA SER A 448 2.40 -23.28 -3.14
C SER A 448 1.01 -22.82 -3.55
N THR A 449 0.65 -21.56 -3.26
CA THR A 449 -0.61 -20.94 -3.64
C THR A 449 -0.50 -20.02 -4.86
N ALA A 450 0.67 -19.93 -5.51
CA ALA A 450 0.90 -19.07 -6.66
C ALA A 450 -0.02 -19.46 -7.84
N ARG A 451 -0.59 -18.44 -8.49
CA ARG A 451 -1.52 -18.57 -9.63
C ARG A 451 -0.95 -17.92 -10.89
N ASP A 452 -0.16 -16.89 -10.67
CA ASP A 452 0.49 -15.98 -11.60
C ASP A 452 2.00 -16.18 -11.50
N LEU A 453 2.58 -16.83 -12.50
CA LEU A 453 4.01 -17.14 -12.55
C LEU A 453 4.71 -16.05 -13.37
N ASP A 454 5.48 -15.20 -12.69
CA ASP A 454 6.18 -14.08 -13.33
C ASP A 454 7.59 -14.44 -13.79
N ASP A 455 8.22 -15.44 -13.16
CA ASP A 455 9.58 -15.87 -13.44
C ASP A 455 9.78 -17.40 -13.51
N ALA A 456 10.78 -17.79 -14.29
CA ALA A 456 11.38 -19.12 -14.27
C ALA A 456 12.90 -19.00 -14.46
N MET A 457 13.59 -20.09 -14.13
CA MET A 457 15.04 -20.16 -14.12
C MET A 457 15.54 -21.37 -14.93
N SER A 458 16.74 -21.24 -15.46
CA SER A 458 17.52 -22.35 -15.99
C SER A 458 19.00 -22.18 -15.66
N ILE A 459 19.71 -23.30 -15.57
CA ILE A 459 21.16 -23.31 -15.39
C ILE A 459 21.77 -24.42 -16.26
N ARG A 460 22.83 -24.08 -16.98
CA ARG A 460 23.56 -25.02 -17.84
C ARG A 460 25.05 -24.85 -17.63
N ARG A 461 25.75 -25.94 -17.34
CA ARG A 461 27.21 -25.94 -17.28
C ARG A 461 27.77 -25.73 -18.70
N LEU A 462 28.73 -24.81 -18.83
CA LEU A 462 29.43 -24.54 -20.07
C LEU A 462 30.64 -25.49 -20.22
N PRO A 463 31.24 -25.60 -21.43
CA PRO A 463 32.38 -26.48 -21.66
C PRO A 463 33.61 -26.14 -20.81
N ASP A 464 33.78 -24.88 -20.41
CA ASP A 464 34.83 -24.46 -19.50
C ASP A 464 34.46 -24.86 -18.06
N ASP A 465 35.33 -25.65 -17.43
CA ASP A 465 35.03 -26.55 -16.28
C ASP A 465 34.54 -25.87 -14.98
N ASP A 466 34.37 -24.55 -14.96
CA ASP A 466 33.93 -23.76 -13.80
C ASP A 466 32.94 -22.64 -14.13
N THR A 467 32.27 -22.72 -15.29
CA THR A 467 31.31 -21.68 -15.72
C THR A 467 29.94 -22.25 -16.07
N PHE A 468 28.92 -21.44 -15.82
CA PHE A 468 27.51 -21.77 -16.02
C PHE A 468 26.83 -20.64 -16.80
N GLU A 469 25.97 -21.00 -17.75
CA GLU A 469 24.98 -20.08 -18.32
C GLU A 469 23.73 -20.17 -17.46
N VAL A 470 23.38 -19.05 -16.82
CA VAL A 470 22.20 -18.87 -16.00
C VAL A 470 21.17 -18.07 -16.81
N GLY A 471 19.95 -18.57 -16.86
CA GLY A 471 18.83 -17.89 -17.49
C GLY A 471 17.75 -17.54 -16.48
N VAL A 472 17.31 -16.27 -16.51
CA VAL A 472 16.06 -15.85 -15.89
C VAL A 472 15.07 -15.51 -17.00
N HIS A 473 13.91 -16.13 -16.93
CA HIS A 473 12.86 -16.09 -17.94
C HIS A 473 11.62 -15.42 -17.35
N ILE A 474 11.26 -14.25 -17.84
CA ILE A 474 10.17 -13.41 -17.33
C ILE A 474 8.95 -13.52 -18.24
N ALA A 475 7.74 -13.46 -17.66
CA ALA A 475 6.49 -13.37 -18.39
C ALA A 475 6.51 -12.25 -19.44
N ASP A 476 6.25 -12.57 -20.71
CA ASP A 476 6.24 -11.57 -21.80
C ASP A 476 4.87 -10.88 -21.92
N VAL A 477 4.48 -10.19 -20.86
CA VAL A 477 3.21 -9.43 -20.79
C VAL A 477 3.12 -8.39 -21.93
N SER A 478 4.26 -7.85 -22.36
CA SER A 478 4.35 -6.87 -23.46
C SER A 478 3.90 -7.40 -24.82
N HIS A 479 3.79 -8.72 -24.99
CA HIS A 479 3.20 -9.31 -26.19
C HIS A 479 1.68 -9.12 -26.25
N PHE A 480 1.02 -9.13 -25.08
CA PHE A 480 -0.45 -9.11 -24.96
C PHE A 480 -0.99 -7.69 -24.74
N ILE A 481 -0.18 -6.78 -24.21
CA ILE A 481 -0.61 -5.41 -23.89
C ILE A 481 0.01 -4.44 -24.89
N VAL A 482 -0.85 -3.84 -25.71
CA VAL A 482 -0.45 -2.80 -26.67
C VAL A 482 -0.43 -1.44 -25.95
N PRO A 483 0.67 -0.66 -26.03
CA PRO A 483 0.72 0.68 -25.45
C PRO A 483 -0.40 1.58 -25.96
N GLY A 484 -1.06 2.30 -25.05
CA GLY A 484 -2.20 3.18 -25.33
C GLY A 484 -3.55 2.46 -25.52
N SER A 485 -3.59 1.12 -25.45
CA SER A 485 -4.85 0.37 -25.48
C SER A 485 -5.68 0.58 -24.20
N ALA A 486 -6.98 0.27 -24.24
CA ALA A 486 -7.84 0.33 -23.06
C ALA A 486 -7.31 -0.53 -21.90
N LEU A 487 -6.73 -1.70 -22.21
CA LEU A 487 -6.12 -2.57 -21.21
C LEU A 487 -4.85 -1.95 -20.60
N ASP A 488 -4.01 -1.30 -21.40
CA ASP A 488 -2.82 -0.59 -20.91
C ASP A 488 -3.20 0.57 -19.99
N VAL A 489 -4.17 1.40 -20.39
CA VAL A 489 -4.68 2.50 -19.56
C VAL A 489 -5.25 1.99 -18.23
N GLU A 490 -6.01 0.89 -18.25
CA GLU A 490 -6.55 0.30 -17.04
C GLU A 490 -5.46 -0.34 -16.15
N ALA A 491 -4.46 -0.99 -16.75
CA ALA A 491 -3.31 -1.52 -16.04
C ALA A 491 -2.49 -0.40 -15.36
N GLN A 492 -2.26 0.73 -16.05
CA GLN A 492 -1.63 1.92 -15.48
C GLN A 492 -2.43 2.49 -14.31
N ALA A 493 -3.77 2.55 -14.44
CA ALA A 493 -4.63 3.05 -13.39
C ALA A 493 -4.67 2.12 -12.15
N ARG A 494 -4.58 0.80 -12.34
CA ARG A 494 -4.48 -0.17 -11.24
C ARG A 494 -3.07 -0.26 -10.65
N CYS A 495 -2.05 0.01 -11.46
CA CYS A 495 -0.61 0.03 -11.15
C CYS A 495 0.00 -1.32 -10.70
N THR A 496 -0.65 -2.02 -9.78
CA THR A 496 -0.21 -3.29 -9.21
C THR A 496 -1.40 -4.18 -8.84
N SER A 497 -1.17 -5.49 -8.78
CA SER A 497 -2.10 -6.41 -8.11
C SER A 497 -2.06 -6.16 -6.60
N VAL A 498 -3.21 -6.33 -5.93
CA VAL A 498 -3.35 -6.13 -4.47
C VAL A 498 -3.61 -7.48 -3.81
N TYR A 499 -2.66 -7.93 -3.00
CA TYR A 499 -2.72 -9.21 -2.31
C TYR A 499 -3.30 -9.05 -0.91
N PHE A 500 -4.44 -9.70 -0.66
CA PHE A 500 -5.03 -9.88 0.67
C PHE A 500 -4.75 -11.30 1.17
N VAL A 501 -4.99 -11.52 2.46
CA VAL A 501 -4.82 -12.84 3.09
C VAL A 501 -5.68 -13.92 2.41
N ASN A 502 -6.88 -13.56 1.95
CA ASN A 502 -7.86 -14.50 1.39
C ASN A 502 -8.07 -14.37 -0.13
N GLN A 503 -7.56 -13.32 -0.78
CA GLN A 503 -7.80 -13.08 -2.20
C GLN A 503 -6.78 -12.15 -2.83
N VAL A 504 -6.74 -12.13 -4.16
CA VAL A 504 -5.94 -11.19 -4.94
C VAL A 504 -6.87 -10.39 -5.84
N LEU A 505 -6.71 -9.06 -5.81
CA LEU A 505 -7.36 -8.16 -6.76
C LEU A 505 -6.36 -7.86 -7.89
N PRO A 506 -6.57 -8.38 -9.11
CA PRO A 506 -5.52 -8.40 -10.11
C PRO A 506 -5.41 -7.07 -10.86
N MET A 507 -4.17 -6.72 -11.23
CA MET A 507 -3.86 -5.61 -12.14
C MET A 507 -4.39 -5.88 -13.55
N LEU A 508 -4.25 -7.12 -14.03
CA LEU A 508 -4.63 -7.54 -15.37
C LEU A 508 -5.78 -8.56 -15.31
N PRO A 509 -6.51 -8.77 -16.42
CA PRO A 509 -7.50 -9.82 -16.51
C PRO A 509 -6.90 -11.19 -16.19
N ARG A 510 -7.62 -12.02 -15.41
CA ARG A 510 -7.15 -13.34 -14.95
C ARG A 510 -6.69 -14.26 -16.10
N VAL A 511 -7.31 -14.16 -17.27
CA VAL A 511 -6.90 -14.93 -18.45
C VAL A 511 -5.44 -14.66 -18.86
N LEU A 512 -4.96 -13.42 -18.68
CA LEU A 512 -3.56 -13.10 -18.92
C LEU A 512 -2.69 -13.60 -17.78
N CYS A 513 -3.01 -13.24 -16.53
CA CYS A 513 -2.21 -13.61 -15.36
C CYS A 513 -2.04 -15.12 -15.15
N GLU A 514 -3.12 -15.88 -15.32
CA GLU A 514 -3.19 -17.27 -14.84
C GLU A 514 -3.08 -18.31 -15.97
N GLN A 515 -3.17 -17.89 -17.24
CA GLN A 515 -3.29 -18.83 -18.36
C GLN A 515 -2.39 -18.49 -19.55
N LEU A 516 -2.24 -17.22 -19.91
CA LEU A 516 -1.63 -16.83 -21.19
C LEU A 516 -0.27 -16.16 -21.11
N CYS A 517 0.01 -15.42 -20.05
CA CYS A 517 1.32 -14.80 -19.84
C CYS A 517 2.36 -15.90 -19.64
N SER A 518 3.00 -16.27 -20.74
CA SER A 518 4.07 -17.27 -20.76
C SER A 518 5.43 -16.57 -20.58
N LEU A 519 6.35 -17.25 -19.89
CA LEU A 519 7.68 -16.79 -19.46
C LEU A 519 8.69 -16.65 -20.62
N ASN A 520 8.40 -15.75 -21.55
CA ASN A 520 8.97 -15.70 -22.90
C ASN A 520 9.83 -14.45 -23.17
N ALA A 521 10.28 -13.75 -22.14
CA ALA A 521 11.40 -12.81 -22.19
C ALA A 521 12.55 -13.40 -21.37
N SER A 522 13.82 -13.21 -21.76
CA SER A 522 14.91 -13.79 -20.98
C SER A 522 16.15 -12.91 -20.91
N VAL A 523 16.81 -13.02 -19.77
CA VAL A 523 18.16 -12.52 -19.53
C VAL A 523 19.04 -13.74 -19.30
N LEU A 524 20.11 -13.86 -20.07
CA LEU A 524 21.06 -14.97 -19.98
C LEU A 524 22.44 -14.40 -19.70
N TRP A 525 23.16 -14.96 -18.73
CA TRP A 525 24.51 -14.51 -18.39
C TRP A 525 25.38 -15.66 -17.90
N HIS A 526 26.69 -15.45 -17.95
CA HIS A 526 27.65 -16.45 -17.49
C HIS A 526 28.13 -16.14 -16.07
N MET A 527 28.09 -17.16 -15.21
CA MET A 527 28.56 -17.10 -13.83
C MET A 527 29.61 -18.19 -13.58
N ARG A 528 30.55 -17.89 -12.70
CA ARG A 528 31.45 -18.89 -12.11
C ARG A 528 30.74 -19.63 -10.99
N LYS A 529 31.29 -20.77 -10.57
CA LYS A 529 30.75 -21.58 -9.47
C LYS A 529 30.64 -20.84 -8.13
N ASP A 530 31.48 -19.83 -7.91
CA ASP A 530 31.46 -18.99 -6.71
C ASP A 530 30.38 -17.88 -6.75
N GLY A 531 29.59 -17.80 -7.81
CA GLY A 531 28.55 -16.80 -7.99
C GLY A 531 29.03 -15.48 -8.63
N THR A 532 30.31 -15.36 -8.98
CA THR A 532 30.82 -14.17 -9.67
C THR A 532 30.48 -14.19 -11.16
N MET A 533 30.19 -13.03 -11.73
CA MET A 533 29.99 -12.91 -13.18
C MET A 533 31.30 -13.13 -13.92
N VAL A 534 31.24 -13.79 -15.08
CA VAL A 534 32.40 -13.89 -15.97
C VAL A 534 32.61 -12.54 -16.65
N ALA A 535 33.69 -11.83 -16.29
CA ALA A 535 33.92 -10.43 -16.66
C ALA A 535 33.84 -10.14 -18.17
N ASP A 536 34.33 -11.05 -19.01
CA ASP A 536 34.37 -10.87 -20.47
C ASP A 536 33.20 -11.53 -21.21
N ALA A 537 32.26 -12.16 -20.48
CA ALA A 537 31.11 -12.79 -21.09
C ALA A 537 29.96 -11.78 -21.27
N PRO A 538 29.35 -11.70 -22.48
CA PRO A 538 28.23 -10.81 -22.70
C PRO A 538 26.99 -11.27 -21.93
N ILE A 539 26.22 -10.32 -21.40
CA ILE A 539 24.85 -10.56 -20.94
C ILE A 539 23.94 -10.45 -22.16
N TRP A 540 23.13 -11.49 -22.38
CA TRP A 540 22.17 -11.52 -23.48
C TRP A 540 20.77 -11.18 -22.97
N PHE A 541 20.09 -10.27 -23.68
CA PHE A 541 18.70 -9.92 -23.45
C PHE A 541 17.90 -10.20 -24.72
N GLY A 542 16.73 -10.81 -24.59
CA GLY A 542 15.85 -10.97 -25.75
C GLY A 542 14.56 -11.73 -25.47
N LYS A 543 13.66 -11.70 -26.45
CA LYS A 543 12.43 -12.49 -26.43
C LYS A 543 12.73 -13.93 -26.82
N THR A 544 12.20 -14.86 -26.04
CA THR A 544 12.44 -16.29 -26.14
C THR A 544 11.10 -17.04 -26.19
N ILE A 545 11.17 -18.33 -26.42
CA ILE A 545 10.06 -19.25 -26.18
C ILE A 545 10.59 -20.37 -25.31
N ILE A 546 9.98 -20.58 -24.15
CA ILE A 546 10.35 -21.65 -23.24
C ILE A 546 9.25 -22.70 -23.13
N ARG A 547 9.56 -23.80 -22.44
CA ARG A 547 8.58 -24.72 -21.90
C ARG A 547 9.04 -25.13 -20.51
N SER A 548 8.38 -24.59 -19.47
CA SER A 548 8.69 -24.98 -18.10
C SER A 548 8.45 -26.50 -17.93
N CYS A 549 9.44 -27.22 -17.45
CA CYS A 549 9.35 -28.66 -17.20
C CYS A 549 8.69 -28.99 -15.86
N CYS A 550 8.72 -28.05 -14.91
CA CYS A 550 8.03 -28.18 -13.63
C CYS A 550 7.78 -26.81 -12.98
N GLN A 551 6.74 -26.78 -12.15
CA GLN A 551 6.45 -25.70 -11.22
C GLN A 551 6.72 -26.26 -9.81
N LEU A 552 7.72 -25.73 -9.12
CA LEU A 552 8.09 -26.17 -7.77
C LEU A 552 7.56 -25.18 -6.74
N ASP A 553 7.14 -25.68 -5.58
CA ASP A 553 7.02 -24.80 -4.42
C ASP A 553 8.36 -24.70 -3.66
N TYR A 554 8.52 -23.66 -2.83
CA TYR A 554 9.76 -23.47 -2.05
C TYR A 554 10.11 -24.67 -1.18
N ALA A 555 9.12 -25.35 -0.59
CA ALA A 555 9.37 -26.50 0.27
C ALA A 555 9.93 -27.68 -0.53
N THR A 556 9.39 -27.94 -1.72
CA THR A 556 9.82 -28.99 -2.64
C THR A 556 11.21 -28.68 -3.19
N ALA A 557 11.46 -27.43 -3.61
CA ALA A 557 12.78 -27.00 -4.04
C ALA A 557 13.83 -27.19 -2.92
N GLN A 558 13.49 -26.84 -1.68
CA GLN A 558 14.36 -27.05 -0.53
C GLN A 558 14.60 -28.54 -0.27
N LEU A 559 13.57 -29.38 -0.38
CA LEU A 559 13.73 -30.84 -0.25
C LEU A 559 14.64 -31.41 -1.34
N LEU A 560 14.58 -30.92 -2.58
CA LEU A 560 15.50 -31.31 -3.65
C LEU A 560 16.95 -30.92 -3.31
N LEU A 561 17.16 -29.72 -2.78
CA LEU A 561 18.49 -29.29 -2.32
C LEU A 561 18.99 -30.18 -1.18
N ASP A 562 18.17 -30.42 -0.17
CA ASP A 562 18.56 -31.21 1.01
C ASP A 562 18.82 -32.68 0.66
N SER A 563 17.97 -33.27 -0.20
CA SER A 563 18.12 -34.67 -0.64
C SER A 563 19.26 -34.86 -1.64
N SER A 564 19.64 -33.84 -2.40
CA SER A 564 20.85 -33.88 -3.25
C SER A 564 22.16 -33.97 -2.44
N THR A 565 22.12 -33.62 -1.14
CA THR A 565 23.20 -33.92 -0.18
C THR A 565 23.26 -35.41 0.22
N THR A 566 22.27 -36.21 -0.19
CA THR A 566 22.11 -37.63 0.11
C THR A 566 21.67 -38.44 -1.13
N HIS A 567 22.50 -38.48 -2.18
CA HIS A 567 22.41 -39.37 -3.37
C HIS A 567 21.16 -39.29 -4.29
N ASP A 568 21.45 -39.13 -5.59
CA ASP A 568 20.66 -39.44 -6.81
C ASP A 568 19.12 -39.44 -6.71
N ILE A 569 18.52 -38.33 -7.12
CA ILE A 569 17.09 -38.26 -7.43
C ILE A 569 16.90 -38.74 -8.87
N ALA A 570 16.34 -39.95 -9.02
CA ALA A 570 15.81 -40.43 -10.28
C ALA A 570 14.58 -39.60 -10.68
N TRP A 571 14.69 -38.88 -11.81
CA TRP A 571 13.55 -38.24 -12.46
C TRP A 571 12.59 -39.32 -12.96
N TYR A 572 11.39 -39.40 -12.38
CA TYR A 572 10.32 -40.19 -12.98
C TYR A 572 9.87 -39.51 -14.28
N GLN A 573 9.99 -40.26 -15.38
CA GLN A 573 9.62 -39.89 -16.75
C GLN A 573 8.11 -39.70 -16.91
#